data_AF-A0A351ZB60-F1
#
_entry.id   AF-A0A351ZB60-F1
#
_cell.length_a   1.000
_cell.length_b   1.000
_cell.length_c   1.000
_cell.angle_alpha   90.00
_cell.angle_beta   90.00
_cell.angle_gamma   90.00
#
_symmetry.space_group_name_H-M   'P 1'
#
loop_
_entity.id
_entity.type
_entity.pdbx_description
1 polymer ?
#
loop_
_entity_poly.entity_id
_entity_poly.type
_entity_poly.pdbx_seq_one_letter_code
_entity_poly.pdbx_strand_id
1 'polypeptide(L)'
;MKKKVFAGVALSALLVYLSIRGIDFRDVANGFRTIDYGYLLPALALLFVMQVARSLRWGVILSPLAKIDQLSIFSVTSVGFLAIV
;
A
#
# COMPACT_ATOMS: atom_id res chain seq x y z
N MET A 1 11.39 4.98 -26.09
CA MET A 1 10.40 4.70 -25.01
C MET A 1 10.34 3.23 -24.61
N LYS A 2 10.28 2.26 -25.55
CA LYS A 2 10.21 0.81 -25.26
C LYS A 2 11.40 0.24 -24.44
N LYS A 3 12.63 0.73 -24.66
CA LYS A 3 13.84 0.25 -23.97
C LYS A 3 13.86 0.53 -22.45
N LYS A 4 13.30 1.67 -22.02
CA LYS A 4 13.21 2.03 -20.59
C LYS A 4 12.19 1.16 -19.86
N VAL A 5 11.04 0.90 -20.50
CA VAL A 5 10.01 0.00 -19.97
C VAL A 5 10.56 -1.41 -19.81
N PHE A 6 11.24 -1.94 -20.84
CA PHE A 6 11.83 -3.28 -20.77
C PHE A 6 12.90 -3.39 -19.68
N ALA A 7 13.77 -2.38 -19.53
CA ALA A 7 14.77 -2.35 -18.46
C ALA A 7 14.11 -2.32 -17.07
N GLY A 8 13.04 -1.54 -16.90
CA GLY A 8 12.26 -1.50 -15.65
C GLY A 8 11.64 -2.85 -15.33
N VAL A 9 10.98 -3.49 -16.31
CA VAL A 9 10.37 -4.82 -16.13
C VAL A 9 11.41 -5.88 -15.80
N ALA A 10 12.54 -5.89 -16.50
CA ALA A 10 13.63 -6.83 -16.24
C ALA A 10 14.22 -6.64 -14.83
N LEU A 11 14.40 -5.38 -14.41
CA LEU A 11 14.87 -5.07 -13.06
C LEU A 11 13.85 -5.48 -11.99
N SER A 12 12.56 -5.21 -12.18
CA SER A 12 11.49 -5.66 -11.28
C SER A 12 11.47 -7.18 -11.16
N ALA A 13 11.55 -7.90 -12.29
CA ALA A 13 11.62 -9.36 -12.29
C ALA A 13 12.85 -9.89 -11.55
N LEU A 14 14.02 -9.26 -11.74
CA LEU A 14 15.24 -9.61 -11.02
C LEU A 14 15.09 -9.40 -9.51
N LEU A 15 14.52 -8.27 -9.09
CA LEU A 15 14.30 -7.96 -7.67
C LEU A 15 13.30 -8.93 -7.03
N VAL A 16 12.23 -9.28 -7.73
CA VAL A 16 11.28 -10.30 -7.27
C VAL A 16 11.96 -11.66 -7.13
N TYR A 17 12.75 -12.06 -8.13
CA TYR A 17 13.52 -13.30 -8.06
C TYR A 17 14.46 -13.31 -6.87
N LEU A 18 15.24 -12.23 -6.65
CA LEU A 18 16.14 -12.10 -5.51
C LEU A 18 15.41 -12.11 -4.16
N SER A 19 14.20 -11.52 -4.08
CA SER A 19 13.39 -11.52 -2.87
C SER A 19 12.87 -12.91 -2.49
N ILE A 20 12.61 -13.77 -3.46
CA ILE A 20 12.06 -15.12 -3.24
C ILE A 20 13.18 -16.16 -3.12
N ARG A 21 14.33 -15.91 -3.76
CA ARG A 21 15.46 -16.84 -3.79
C ARG A 21 15.97 -17.11 -2.36
N GLY A 22 15.78 -18.35 -1.92
CA GLY A 22 16.22 -18.82 -0.60
C GLY A 22 15.12 -18.83 0.47
N ILE A 23 13.89 -18.46 0.12
CA ILE A 23 12.74 -18.63 1.02
C ILE A 23 12.23 -20.07 0.94
N ASP A 24 12.22 -20.78 2.07
CA ASP A 24 11.46 -22.02 2.21
C ASP A 24 9.98 -21.69 2.47
N PHE A 25 9.13 -21.95 1.49
CA PHE A 25 7.69 -21.70 1.58
C PHE A 25 7.01 -22.49 2.70
N ARG A 26 7.57 -23.62 3.14
CA ARG A 26 7.04 -24.39 4.28
C ARG A 26 7.24 -23.65 5.58
N ASP A 27 8.40 -23.02 5.76
CA ASP A 27 8.69 -22.22 6.96
C ASP A 27 7.82 -20.98 7.02
N VAL A 28 7.57 -20.34 5.87
CA VAL A 28 6.61 -19.23 5.77
C VAL A 28 5.20 -19.67 6.19
N ALA A 29 4.71 -20.81 5.67
CA ALA A 29 3.40 -21.35 6.02
C ALA A 29 3.29 -21.74 7.51
N ASN A 30 4.37 -22.29 8.08
CA ASN A 30 4.44 -22.59 9.52
C ASN A 30 4.45 -21.31 10.35
N GLY A 31 5.16 -20.27 9.92
CA GLY A 31 5.20 -18.96 10.58
C GLY A 31 3.82 -18.33 10.71
N PHE A 32 2.94 -18.48 9.71
CA PHE A 32 1.55 -18.02 9.81
C PHE A 32 0.74 -18.70 10.92
N ARG A 33 1.06 -19.97 11.26
CA ARG A 33 0.39 -20.68 12.38
C ARG A 33 0.84 -20.20 13.74
N THR A 34 2.06 -19.66 13.83
CA THR A 34 2.67 -19.20 15.09
C THR A 34 2.59 -17.69 15.27
N ILE A 35 1.90 -16.97 14.37
CA ILE A 35 1.76 -15.51 14.46
C ILE A 35 0.97 -15.13 15.72
N ASP A 36 1.49 -14.14 16.43
CA ASP A 36 0.77 -13.44 17.49
C ASP A 36 -0.16 -12.39 16.87
N TYR A 37 -1.45 -12.70 16.87
CA TYR A 37 -2.51 -11.82 16.36
C TYR A 37 -2.63 -10.49 17.12
N GLY A 38 -2.01 -10.36 18.29
CA GLY A 38 -1.92 -9.11 19.04
C GLY A 38 -1.29 -7.98 18.23
N TYR A 39 -0.34 -8.29 17.34
CA TYR A 39 0.30 -7.31 16.45
C TYR A 39 -0.55 -6.94 15.23
N LEU A 40 -1.57 -7.74 14.90
CA LEU A 40 -2.44 -7.45 13.76
C LEU A 40 -3.26 -6.18 14.00
N LEU A 41 -3.77 -6.00 15.22
CA LEU A 41 -4.60 -4.86 15.57
C LEU A 41 -3.87 -3.50 15.46
N PRO A 42 -2.67 -3.29 16.05
CA PRO A 42 -1.93 -2.05 15.87
C PRO A 42 -1.46 -1.86 14.42
N ALA A 43 -1.13 -2.93 13.69
CA ALA A 43 -0.80 -2.83 12.27
C ALA A 43 -1.99 -2.32 11.44
N LEU A 44 -3.18 -2.89 11.63
CA LEU A 44 -4.40 -2.44 10.96
C LEU A 44 -4.76 -1.00 11.35
N ALA A 45 -4.61 -0.64 12.62
CA ALA A 45 -4.82 0.72 13.08
C ALA A 45 -3.87 1.72 12.39
N LEU A 46 -2.59 1.37 12.26
CA LEU A 46 -1.60 2.20 11.55
C LEU A 46 -1.93 2.34 10.06
N LEU A 47 -2.36 1.25 9.40
CA LEU A 47 -2.81 1.30 8.00
C LEU A 47 -4.02 2.23 7.83
N PHE A 48 -4.98 2.17 8.75
CA PHE A 48 -6.14 3.05 8.72
C PHE A 48 -5.75 4.52 8.96
N VAL A 49 -4.92 4.79 9.98
CA VAL A 49 -4.40 6.13 10.28
C VAL A 49 -3.63 6.71 9.10
N MET A 50 -2.83 5.89 8.41
CA MET A 50 -2.13 6.31 7.19
C MET A 50 -3.11 6.79 6.11
N GLN A 51 -4.20 6.05 5.89
CA GLN A 51 -5.22 6.43 4.91
C GLN A 51 -5.95 7.73 5.31
N VAL A 52 -6.27 7.89 6.60
CA VAL A 52 -6.88 9.13 7.12
C VAL A 52 -5.92 10.31 6.96
N ALA A 53 -4.67 10.20 7.39
CA ALA A 53 -3.66 11.24 7.24
C ALA A 53 -3.48 11.66 5.78
N ARG A 54 -3.54 10.70 4.87
CA ARG A 54 -3.47 10.96 3.43
C ARG A 54 -4.67 11.74 2.92
N SER A 55 -5.88 11.38 3.37
CA SER A 55 -7.10 12.12 3.02
C SER A 55 -7.08 13.55 3.55
N LEU A 56 -6.59 13.77 4.78
CA LEU A 56 -6.42 15.11 5.37
C LEU A 56 -5.45 15.95 4.53
N ARG A 57 -4.31 15.38 4.16
CA ARG A 57 -3.32 16.05 3.30
C ARG A 57 -3.94 16.48 1.96
N TRP A 58 -4.76 15.63 1.35
CA TRP A 58 -5.48 15.99 0.11
C TRP A 58 -6.54 17.06 0.34
N GLY A 59 -7.24 17.03 1.47
CA GLY A 59 -8.17 18.11 1.85
C GLY A 59 -7.49 19.47 1.98
N VAL A 60 -6.29 19.51 2.57
CA VAL A 60 -5.48 20.74 2.66
C VAL A 60 -5.10 21.24 1.27
N ILE A 61 -4.65 20.35 0.38
CA ILE A 61 -4.26 20.70 -1.00
C ILE A 61 -5.46 21.24 -1.81
N LEU A 62 -6.65 20.67 -1.60
CA LEU A 62 -7.87 21.05 -2.31
C LEU A 62 -8.59 22.27 -1.69
N SER A 63 -8.23 22.66 -0.47
CA SER A 63 -8.86 23.77 0.24
C SER A 63 -8.93 25.11 -0.51
N PRO A 64 -7.96 25.48 -1.39
CA PRO A 64 -8.07 26.72 -2.19
C PRO A 64 -9.07 26.62 -3.35
N LEU A 65 -9.41 25.40 -3.78
CA LEU A 65 -10.31 25.15 -4.91
C LEU A 65 -11.76 24.97 -4.44
N ALA A 66 -11.97 24.16 -3.41
CA ALA A 66 -13.29 23.91 -2.84
C ALA A 66 -13.15 23.39 -1.41
N LYS A 67 -14.07 23.81 -0.54
CA LYS A 67 -14.23 23.19 0.78
C LYS A 67 -15.08 21.94 0.63
N ILE A 68 -14.42 20.79 0.62
CA ILE A 68 -15.05 19.46 0.59
C ILE A 68 -15.01 18.90 2.00
N ASP A 69 -16.06 18.20 2.42
CA ASP A 69 -16.07 17.54 3.71
C ASP A 69 -15.03 16.40 3.77
N GLN A 70 -14.53 16.14 4.97
CA GLN A 70 -13.44 15.19 5.17
C GLN A 70 -13.82 13.74 4.82
N LEU A 71 -15.09 13.36 4.99
CA LEU A 71 -15.56 12.01 4.71
C LEU A 71 -15.66 11.74 3.20
N SER A 72 -16.10 12.73 2.43
CA SER A 72 -16.09 12.68 0.97
C SER A 72 -14.67 12.60 0.43
N ILE A 73 -13.74 13.42 0.94
CA ILE A 73 -12.32 13.34 0.53
C ILE A 73 -11.72 11.98 0.90
N PHE A 74 -12.01 11.47 2.10
CA PHE A 74 -11.55 10.14 2.52
C PHE A 74 -12.07 9.02 1.62
N SER A 75 -13.36 9.06 1.28
CA SER A 75 -14.00 8.06 0.41
C SER A 75 -13.42 8.10 -1.01
N VAL A 76 -13.35 9.29 -1.61
CA VAL A 76 -12.78 9.49 -2.95
C VAL A 76 -11.31 9.10 -3.00
N THR A 77 -10.53 9.48 -1.99
CA THR A 77 -9.11 9.12 -1.91
C THR A 77 -8.94 7.60 -1.81
N SER A 78 -9.75 6.94 -0.98
CA SER A 78 -9.68 5.48 -0.80
C SER A 78 -10.07 4.72 -2.07
N VAL A 79 -11.15 5.13 -2.75
CA VAL A 79 -11.56 4.56 -4.05
C VAL A 79 -10.50 4.84 -5.12
N GLY A 80 -9.93 6.04 -5.14
CA GLY A 80 -8.86 6.40 -6.06
C GLY A 80 -7.61 5.52 -5.91
N PHE A 81 -7.24 5.16 -4.67
CA PHE A 81 -6.14 4.21 -4.45
C PHE A 81 -6.48 2.79 -4.89
N LEU A 82 -7.73 2.36 -4.71
CA LEU A 82 -8.17 1.06 -5.18
C LEU A 82 -8.15 0.97 -6.72
N ALA A 83 -8.58 2.03 -7.42
CA ALA A 83 -8.72 2.05 -8.88
C ALA A 83 -7.39 2.17 -9.65
N ILE A 84 -6.28 2.52 -8.99
CA ILE A 84 -4.95 2.67 -9.60
C ILE A 84 -4.18 1.33 -9.64
N VAL A 85 -4.69 0.27 -9.01
CA VAL A 85 -4.16 -1.10 -9.08
C VAL A 85 -4.74 -1.83 -10.28
#